data_AF-A0A9E5HSJ6-F1
#
_entry.id   AF-A0A9E5HSJ6-F1
#
_cell.length_a   1.000
_cell.length_b   1.000
_cell.length_c   1.000
_cell.angle_alpha   90.00
_cell.angle_beta   90.00
_cell.angle_gamma   90.00
#
_symmetry.space_group_name_H-M   'P 1'
#
loop_
_entity.id
_entity.type
_entity.pdbx_description
1 polymer ?
#
loop_
_entity_poly.entity_id
_entity_poly.type
_entity_poly.pdbx_seq_one_letter_code
_entity_poly.pdbx_strand_id
1 'polypeptide(L)'
;MSIKTLKPITWPLYAALFLGVSACGNMDDFDIDLRGGQYDTTEAAQNASRAKPVADERGVISYPTYQVVEALDGDTVGKIAARLNTAADPIARYNGLQVDEALAPGTIVALPQKLEDAPVATAEDTPIDVTELANTAIENAKSNEPAKSAPNSDGIEPIRHKVVRGET
;
A
#
# COMPACT_ATOMS: atom_id res chain seq x y z
N MET A 1 67.37 53.06 23.50
CA MET A 1 66.05 53.35 24.13
C MET A 1 65.01 52.61 23.30
N SER A 2 64.57 51.45 23.76
CA SER A 2 63.75 50.50 22.97
C SER A 2 62.29 50.60 23.42
N ILE A 3 61.43 51.08 22.52
CA ILE A 3 59.99 51.25 22.78
C ILE A 3 59.30 49.99 22.28
N LYS A 4 58.76 49.20 23.23
CA LYS A 4 58.00 47.98 22.94
C LYS A 4 56.64 48.34 22.34
N THR A 5 56.30 47.74 21.21
CA THR A 5 55.00 47.87 20.53
C THR A 5 53.93 47.06 21.26
N LEU A 6 52.84 47.72 21.68
CA LEU A 6 51.66 47.05 22.24
C LEU A 6 50.86 46.36 21.12
N LYS A 7 50.42 45.12 21.39
CA LYS A 7 49.71 44.24 20.47
C LYS A 7 48.19 44.51 20.58
N PRO A 8 47.44 44.70 19.48
CA PRO A 8 46.02 45.06 19.56
C PRO A 8 45.17 43.87 20.00
N ILE A 9 44.43 44.05 21.09
CA ILE A 9 43.42 43.11 21.61
C ILE A 9 42.19 43.20 20.71
N THR A 10 42.25 42.58 19.53
CA THR A 10 41.11 42.45 18.60
C THR A 10 40.42 41.10 18.72
N TRP A 11 40.90 40.22 19.61
CA TRP A 11 40.41 38.86 19.74
C TRP A 11 39.06 38.69 20.47
N PRO A 12 38.64 39.53 21.46
CA PRO A 12 37.39 39.27 22.17
C PRO A 12 36.14 39.73 21.39
N LEU A 13 36.30 40.61 20.38
CA LEU A 13 35.18 41.19 19.65
C LEU A 13 34.63 40.25 18.56
N TYR A 14 35.47 39.39 17.99
CA TYR A 14 35.04 38.34 17.05
C TYR A 14 34.29 37.18 17.73
N ALA A 15 34.62 36.87 19.00
CA ALA A 15 33.97 35.81 19.74
C ALA A 15 32.51 36.15 20.11
N ALA A 16 32.21 37.43 20.37
CA ALA A 16 30.86 37.88 20.68
C ALA A 16 29.91 37.85 19.45
N LEU A 17 30.44 38.03 18.23
CA LEU A 17 29.63 38.02 17.01
C LEU A 17 29.26 36.61 16.54
N PHE A 18 30.08 35.59 16.86
CA PHE A 18 29.78 34.18 16.54
C PHE A 18 28.78 33.51 17.50
N LEU A 19 28.51 34.10 18.67
CA LEU A 19 27.58 33.57 19.68
C LEU A 19 26.11 33.93 19.42
N GLY A 20 25.80 34.72 18.37
CA GLY A 20 24.44 35.19 18.07
C GLY A 20 23.60 34.26 17.18
N VAL A 21 24.15 33.16 16.65
CA VAL A 21 23.46 32.28 15.68
C VAL A 21 23.22 30.87 16.26
N SER A 22 23.05 30.76 17.58
CA SER A 22 22.66 29.50 18.23
C SER A 22 21.29 29.58 18.92
N ALA A 23 20.48 30.57 18.53
CA ALA A 23 19.05 30.61 18.84
C ALA A 23 18.21 29.98 17.72
N CYS A 24 18.61 28.80 17.23
CA CYS A 24 17.65 27.87 16.65
C CYS A 24 16.95 27.20 17.84
N GLY A 25 15.94 27.87 18.40
CA GLY A 25 15.01 27.20 19.30
C GLY A 25 14.37 26.03 18.56
N ASN A 26 14.18 24.90 19.25
CA ASN A 26 13.54 23.71 18.68
C ASN A 26 12.21 24.11 18.04
N MET A 27 12.20 24.15 16.71
CA MET A 27 11.02 24.39 15.87
C MET A 27 10.20 23.10 15.71
N ASP A 28 10.39 22.10 16.57
CA ASP A 28 9.72 20.80 16.49
C ASP A 28 8.20 20.92 16.71
N ASP A 29 7.74 22.00 17.33
CA ASP A 29 6.32 22.29 17.60
C ASP A 29 5.75 23.39 16.69
N PHE A 30 6.50 23.80 15.65
CA PHE A 30 6.01 24.79 14.69
C PHE A 30 5.16 24.10 13.60
N ASP A 31 3.86 24.04 13.85
CA ASP A 31 2.88 23.61 12.86
C ASP A 31 2.53 24.75 11.90
N ILE A 32 2.79 24.55 10.60
CA ILE A 32 2.44 25.49 9.53
C ILE A 32 0.93 25.74 9.51
N ASP A 33 0.13 24.80 10.02
CA ASP A 33 -1.32 24.89 9.97
C ASP A 33 -1.92 25.94 10.94
N LEU A 34 -1.19 26.49 11.93
CA LEU A 34 -1.59 27.57 12.87
C LEU A 34 -3.00 27.47 13.56
N ARG A 35 -3.78 26.44 13.25
CA ARG A 35 -5.16 26.20 13.72
C ARG A 35 -5.20 25.38 15.01
N GLY A 36 -4.03 25.05 15.58
CA GLY A 36 -3.90 24.44 16.90
C GLY A 36 -4.28 22.96 16.96
N GLY A 37 -4.07 22.19 15.88
CA GLY A 37 -4.10 20.72 15.90
C GLY A 37 -5.44 20.04 16.21
N GLN A 38 -6.56 20.79 16.30
CA GLN A 38 -7.90 20.21 16.58
C GLN A 38 -8.38 19.20 15.52
N TYR A 39 -7.79 19.20 14.33
CA TYR A 39 -8.08 18.27 13.23
C TYR A 39 -6.79 17.63 12.69
N ASP A 40 -5.95 17.09 13.58
CA ASP A 40 -4.71 16.45 13.19
C ASP A 40 -4.94 15.20 12.32
N THR A 41 -4.55 15.29 11.05
CA THR A 41 -4.60 14.19 10.07
C THR A 41 -3.22 13.58 9.80
N THR A 42 -2.22 13.91 10.61
CA THR A 42 -0.82 13.49 10.38
C THR A 42 -0.68 11.97 10.32
N GLU A 43 -1.29 11.24 11.25
CA GLU A 43 -1.30 9.77 11.22
C GLU A 43 -2.01 9.22 9.97
N ALA A 44 -3.15 9.80 9.58
CA ALA A 44 -3.88 9.36 8.39
C ALA A 44 -3.06 9.57 7.12
N ALA A 45 -2.36 10.71 7.00
CA ALA A 45 -1.47 11.02 5.88
C ALA A 45 -0.24 10.10 5.85
N GLN A 46 0.41 9.88 7.00
CA GLN A 46 1.54 8.96 7.10
C GLN A 46 1.14 7.53 6.72
N ASN A 47 -0.01 7.06 7.21
CA ASN A 47 -0.51 5.73 6.89
C ASN A 47 -0.92 5.59 5.42
N ALA A 48 -1.52 6.61 4.82
CA ALA A 48 -1.85 6.62 3.39
C ALA A 48 -0.59 6.59 2.50
N SER A 49 0.55 7.10 2.97
CA SER A 49 1.82 7.08 2.23
C SER A 49 2.60 5.76 2.33
N ARG A 50 2.16 4.79 3.16
CA ARG A 50 2.78 3.46 3.17
C ARG A 50 2.56 2.76 1.82
N ALA A 51 3.57 1.98 1.41
CA ALA A 51 3.57 1.34 0.10
C ALA A 51 2.35 0.42 -0.07
N LYS A 52 1.57 0.67 -1.12
CA LYS A 52 0.47 -0.19 -1.55
C LYS A 52 1.01 -1.60 -1.89
N PRO A 53 0.29 -2.68 -1.53
CA PRO A 53 0.67 -4.03 -1.95
C PRO A 53 0.81 -4.15 -3.47
N VAL A 54 1.81 -4.93 -3.91
CA VAL A 54 2.08 -5.19 -5.32
C VAL A 54 0.98 -6.08 -5.89
N ALA A 55 0.53 -5.79 -7.12
CA ALA A 55 -0.46 -6.60 -7.80
C ALA A 55 0.16 -7.92 -8.31
N ASP A 56 -0.64 -8.99 -8.37
CA ASP A 56 -0.25 -10.26 -8.98
C ASP A 56 -0.17 -10.16 -10.53
N GLU A 57 0.20 -11.24 -11.20
CA GLU A 57 0.28 -11.31 -12.68
C GLU A 57 -1.07 -11.05 -13.38
N ARG A 58 -2.19 -11.19 -12.64
CA ARG A 58 -3.55 -10.92 -13.11
C ARG A 58 -4.03 -9.51 -12.73
N GLY A 59 -3.17 -8.70 -12.13
CA GLY A 59 -3.49 -7.35 -11.64
C GLY A 59 -4.28 -7.32 -10.32
N VAL A 60 -4.40 -8.44 -9.60
CA VAL A 60 -5.11 -8.52 -8.30
C VAL A 60 -4.21 -8.04 -7.17
N ILE A 61 -4.74 -7.13 -6.37
CA ILE A 61 -4.11 -6.58 -5.17
C ILE A 61 -4.88 -7.14 -3.97
N SER A 62 -4.19 -7.94 -3.17
CA SER A 62 -4.76 -8.61 -2.00
C SER A 62 -4.58 -7.78 -0.73
N TYR A 63 -5.69 -7.52 -0.05
CA TYR A 63 -5.75 -6.97 1.30
C TYR A 63 -6.23 -8.05 2.29
N PRO A 64 -6.04 -7.85 3.61
CA PRO A 64 -6.51 -8.80 4.61
C PRO A 64 -8.01 -9.08 4.51
N THR A 65 -8.84 -8.05 4.31
CA THR A 65 -10.31 -8.23 4.29
C THR A 65 -10.94 -8.20 2.89
N TYR A 66 -10.22 -7.82 1.84
CA TYR A 66 -10.76 -7.72 0.48
C TYR A 66 -9.69 -7.86 -0.61
N GLN A 67 -10.12 -7.93 -1.86
CA GLN A 67 -9.26 -7.90 -3.03
C GLN A 67 -9.81 -6.89 -4.03
N VAL A 68 -8.89 -6.27 -4.76
CA VAL A 68 -9.22 -5.38 -5.88
C VAL A 68 -8.38 -5.78 -7.07
N VAL A 69 -8.80 -5.42 -8.27
CA VAL A 69 -8.05 -5.65 -9.50
C VAL A 69 -7.83 -4.34 -10.21
N GLU A 70 -6.61 -4.13 -10.68
CA GLU A 70 -6.23 -3.00 -11.51
C GLU A 70 -6.57 -3.31 -12.98
N ALA A 71 -7.35 -2.42 -13.60
CA ALA A 71 -7.72 -2.52 -15.00
C ALA A 71 -6.53 -2.15 -15.90
N LEU A 72 -6.26 -3.00 -16.89
CA LEU A 72 -5.28 -2.75 -17.93
C LEU A 72 -5.90 -1.90 -19.06
N ASP A 73 -5.07 -1.43 -19.99
CA ASP A 73 -5.53 -0.69 -21.17
C ASP A 73 -6.55 -1.48 -22.00
N GLY A 74 -7.74 -0.89 -22.17
CA GLY A 74 -8.83 -1.48 -22.94
C GLY A 74 -9.56 -2.63 -22.23
N ASP A 75 -9.39 -2.77 -20.92
CA ASP A 75 -10.15 -3.73 -20.12
C ASP A 75 -11.64 -3.34 -20.04
N THR A 76 -12.47 -4.38 -19.94
CA THR A 76 -13.87 -4.30 -19.54
C THR A 76 -14.07 -5.24 -18.36
N VAL A 77 -15.18 -5.12 -17.64
CA VAL A 77 -15.49 -6.06 -16.55
C VAL A 77 -15.56 -7.50 -17.08
N GLY A 78 -16.06 -7.70 -18.30
CA GLY A 78 -16.05 -9.01 -18.97
C GLY A 78 -14.64 -9.56 -19.19
N LYS A 79 -13.69 -8.74 -19.67
CA LYS A 79 -12.29 -9.15 -19.87
C LYS A 79 -11.58 -9.45 -18.55
N ILE A 80 -11.81 -8.63 -17.52
CA ILE A 80 -11.28 -8.85 -16.17
C ILE A 80 -11.81 -10.17 -15.62
N ALA A 81 -13.12 -10.42 -15.72
CA ALA A 81 -13.73 -11.66 -15.24
C ALA A 81 -13.17 -12.90 -15.95
N ALA A 82 -12.96 -12.81 -17.27
CA ALA A 82 -12.32 -13.88 -18.04
C ALA A 82 -10.86 -14.13 -17.59
N ARG A 83 -10.07 -13.07 -17.38
CA ARG A 83 -8.70 -13.16 -16.85
C ARG A 83 -8.64 -13.82 -15.48
N LEU A 84 -9.66 -13.57 -14.66
CA LEU A 84 -9.77 -14.07 -13.30
C LEU A 84 -10.53 -15.41 -13.18
N ASN A 85 -10.98 -16.00 -14.30
CA ASN A 85 -11.82 -17.20 -14.33
C ASN A 85 -13.06 -17.11 -13.42
N THR A 86 -13.73 -15.96 -13.41
CA THR A 86 -14.89 -15.68 -12.56
C THR A 86 -16.06 -15.10 -13.38
N ALA A 87 -17.22 -14.90 -12.74
CA ALA A 87 -18.40 -14.34 -13.37
C ALA A 87 -18.32 -12.81 -13.44
N ALA A 88 -18.66 -12.23 -14.60
CA ALA A 88 -18.64 -10.79 -14.82
C ALA A 88 -19.81 -10.05 -14.15
N ASP A 89 -21.02 -10.63 -14.16
CA ASP A 89 -22.23 -10.01 -13.61
C ASP A 89 -22.11 -9.61 -12.12
N PRO A 90 -21.59 -10.46 -11.22
CA PRO A 90 -21.38 -10.08 -9.83
C PRO A 90 -20.40 -8.91 -9.67
N ILE A 91 -19.32 -8.87 -10.46
CA ILE A 91 -18.32 -7.80 -10.41
C ILE A 91 -18.92 -6.49 -10.89
N ALA A 92 -19.62 -6.53 -12.03
CA ALA A 92 -20.29 -5.37 -12.61
C ALA A 92 -21.28 -4.75 -11.62
N ARG A 93 -22.16 -5.57 -11.04
CA ARG A 93 -23.16 -5.13 -10.06
C ARG A 93 -22.54 -4.60 -8.76
N TYR A 94 -21.45 -5.19 -8.29
CA TYR A 94 -20.78 -4.75 -7.06
C TYR A 94 -20.15 -3.36 -7.21
N ASN A 95 -19.61 -3.06 -8.40
CA ASN A 95 -18.94 -1.80 -8.70
C ASN A 95 -19.87 -0.75 -9.33
N GLY A 96 -21.12 -1.10 -9.65
CA GLY A 96 -22.04 -0.21 -10.37
C GLY A 96 -21.63 0.05 -11.82
N LEU A 97 -20.93 -0.91 -12.44
CA LEU A 97 -20.43 -0.84 -13.80
C LEU A 97 -21.27 -1.73 -14.73
N GLN A 98 -21.20 -1.48 -16.04
CA GLN A 98 -21.70 -2.42 -17.04
C GLN A 98 -20.62 -3.42 -17.44
N VAL A 99 -21.03 -4.62 -17.89
CA VAL A 99 -20.08 -5.70 -18.23
C VAL A 99 -19.16 -5.32 -19.41
N ASP A 100 -19.72 -4.64 -20.40
CA ASP A 100 -19.04 -4.27 -21.66
C ASP A 100 -18.51 -2.83 -21.67
N GLU A 101 -18.61 -2.12 -20.55
CA GLU A 101 -18.10 -0.76 -20.43
C GLU A 101 -16.58 -0.75 -20.38
N ALA A 102 -15.98 0.14 -21.19
CA ALA A 102 -14.54 0.31 -21.25
C ALA A 102 -14.04 1.02 -19.99
N LEU A 103 -13.09 0.40 -19.31
CA LEU A 103 -12.46 0.95 -18.12
C LEU A 103 -11.22 1.76 -18.50
N ALA A 104 -10.99 2.86 -17.78
CA ALA A 104 -9.74 3.59 -17.92
C ALA A 104 -8.58 2.75 -17.35
N PRO A 105 -7.38 2.80 -17.95
CA PRO A 105 -6.22 2.10 -17.43
C PRO A 105 -5.92 2.57 -15.99
N GLY A 106 -5.54 1.64 -15.12
CA GLY A 106 -5.27 1.89 -13.71
C GLY A 106 -6.54 2.00 -12.83
N THR A 107 -7.74 1.83 -13.41
CA THR A 107 -8.99 1.82 -12.62
C THR A 107 -8.97 0.63 -11.66
N ILE A 108 -9.25 0.91 -10.38
CA ILE A 108 -9.34 -0.13 -9.35
C ILE A 108 -10.77 -0.63 -9.28
N VAL A 109 -10.96 -1.91 -9.61
CA VAL A 109 -12.26 -2.61 -9.56
C VAL A 109 -12.27 -3.52 -8.35
N ALA A 110 -13.27 -3.40 -7.49
CA ALA A 110 -13.36 -4.21 -6.28
C ALA A 110 -13.98 -5.57 -6.58
N LEU A 111 -13.43 -6.63 -5.95
CA LEU A 111 -13.90 -7.99 -6.17
C LEU A 111 -14.90 -8.39 -5.07
N PRO A 112 -16.08 -8.91 -5.42
CA PRO A 112 -17.13 -9.24 -4.44
C PRO A 112 -16.80 -10.48 -3.60
N GLN A 113 -16.00 -11.39 -4.15
CA GLN A 113 -15.46 -12.54 -3.44
C GLN A 113 -13.95 -12.55 -3.58
N LYS A 114 -13.25 -12.98 -2.52
CA LYS A 114 -11.83 -13.27 -2.62
C LYS A 114 -11.65 -14.45 -3.58
N LEU A 115 -10.74 -14.30 -4.52
CA LEU A 115 -10.21 -15.44 -5.24
C LEU A 115 -9.34 -16.20 -4.25
N GLU A 116 -9.55 -17.52 -4.20
CA GLU A 116 -8.61 -18.42 -3.53
C GLU A 116 -7.23 -18.17 -4.12
N ASP A 117 -6.25 -17.91 -3.27
CA ASP A 117 -4.86 -17.85 -3.69
C ASP A 117 -4.51 -19.25 -4.21
N ALA A 118 -4.50 -19.42 -5.54
CA ALA A 118 -3.91 -20.60 -6.13
C ALA A 118 -2.47 -20.64 -5.60
N PRO A 119 -2.04 -21.70 -4.90
CA PRO A 119 -0.67 -21.79 -4.46
C PRO A 119 0.19 -21.67 -5.71
N VAL A 120 0.97 -20.58 -5.80
CA VAL A 120 2.02 -20.46 -6.78
C VAL A 120 3.05 -21.48 -6.35
N ALA A 121 2.88 -22.72 -6.79
CA ALA A 121 3.95 -23.68 -6.78
C ALA A 121 5.00 -23.10 -7.72
N THR A 122 6.06 -22.54 -7.14
CA THR A 122 7.32 -22.34 -7.84
C THR A 122 7.63 -23.66 -8.54
N ALA A 123 7.46 -23.69 -9.85
CA ALA A 123 7.71 -24.87 -10.65
C ALA A 123 9.23 -25.06 -10.71
N GLU A 124 9.78 -25.70 -9.69
CA GLU A 124 11.07 -26.36 -9.78
C GLU A 124 10.89 -27.54 -10.75
N ASP A 125 11.64 -27.50 -11.85
CA ASP A 125 11.66 -28.48 -12.94
C ASP A 125 12.23 -29.83 -12.47
N THR A 126 11.46 -30.49 -11.61
CA THR A 126 11.68 -31.87 -11.20
C THR A 126 10.71 -32.76 -11.97
N PRO A 127 11.13 -33.95 -12.43
CA PRO A 127 10.22 -34.87 -13.11
C PRO A 127 9.09 -35.24 -12.15
N ILE A 128 7.89 -34.74 -12.45
CA ILE A 128 6.70 -34.90 -11.61
C ILE A 128 6.24 -36.36 -11.72
N ASP A 129 6.40 -37.15 -10.64
CA ASP A 129 5.74 -38.45 -10.53
C ASP A 129 4.26 -38.21 -10.25
N VAL A 130 3.46 -38.34 -11.31
CA VAL A 130 2.00 -38.14 -11.31
C VAL A 130 1.31 -39.04 -10.29
N THR A 131 1.89 -40.20 -9.97
CA THR A 131 1.34 -41.15 -9.01
C THR A 131 1.50 -40.63 -7.59
N GLU A 132 2.69 -40.11 -7.26
CA GLU A 132 2.99 -39.57 -5.96
C GLU A 132 2.23 -38.26 -5.71
N LEU A 133 2.09 -37.42 -6.75
CA LEU A 133 1.28 -36.20 -6.73
C LEU A 133 -0.22 -36.49 -6.57
N ALA A 134 -0.74 -37.51 -7.26
CA ALA A 134 -2.14 -37.91 -7.13
C ALA A 134 -2.43 -38.48 -5.73
N ASN A 135 -1.52 -39.27 -5.18
CA ASN A 135 -1.67 -39.82 -3.83
C ASN A 135 -1.64 -38.71 -2.77
N THR A 136 -0.72 -37.75 -2.87
CA THR A 136 -0.68 -36.58 -1.95
C THR A 136 -1.92 -35.70 -2.10
N ALA A 137 -2.44 -35.49 -3.31
CA ALA A 137 -3.68 -34.74 -3.51
C ALA A 137 -4.90 -35.45 -2.87
N ILE A 138 -4.99 -36.78 -2.97
CA ILE A 138 -6.05 -37.58 -2.34
C ILE A 138 -5.93 -37.57 -0.80
N GLU A 139 -4.72 -37.62 -0.26
CA GLU A 139 -4.49 -37.53 1.19
C GLU A 139 -4.81 -36.13 1.74
N ASN A 140 -4.44 -35.07 1.02
CA ASN A 140 -4.78 -33.69 1.38
C ASN A 140 -6.29 -33.42 1.30
N ALA A 141 -7.00 -33.97 0.30
CA ALA A 141 -8.44 -33.85 0.17
C ALA A 141 -9.23 -34.56 1.29
N LYS A 142 -8.65 -35.58 1.92
CA LYS A 142 -9.23 -36.24 3.11
C LYS A 142 -8.95 -35.48 4.40
N SER A 143 -7.85 -34.72 4.42
CA SER A 143 -7.40 -33.88 5.52
C SER A 143 -8.07 -32.50 5.45
N ASN A 144 -9.40 -32.45 5.39
CA ASN A 144 -10.13 -31.18 5.28
C ASN A 144 -10.23 -30.52 6.67
N GLU A 145 -9.12 -29.98 7.14
CA GLU A 145 -9.08 -28.89 8.10
C GLU A 145 -8.48 -27.68 7.36
N PRO A 146 -9.18 -26.54 7.27
CA PRO A 146 -8.68 -25.39 6.53
C PRO A 146 -7.36 -24.96 7.17
N ALA A 147 -6.25 -25.19 6.46
CA ALA A 147 -4.97 -24.58 6.79
C ALA A 147 -5.17 -23.07 6.64
N LYS A 148 -5.44 -22.43 7.78
CA LYS A 148 -5.45 -20.98 7.92
C LYS A 148 -4.03 -20.52 7.73
N SER A 149 -3.62 -20.34 6.46
CA SER A 149 -2.45 -19.53 6.13
C SER A 149 -2.63 -18.20 6.83
N ALA A 150 -1.77 -17.93 7.81
CA ALA A 150 -1.75 -16.65 8.47
C ALA A 150 -1.52 -15.58 7.39
N PRO A 151 -2.37 -14.55 7.28
CA PRO A 151 -2.12 -13.49 6.33
C PRO A 151 -0.80 -12.83 6.75
N ASN A 152 0.21 -12.95 5.90
CA ASN A 152 1.41 -12.11 6.01
C ASN A 152 0.99 -10.69 5.64
N SER A 153 0.43 -9.96 6.59
CA SER A 153 0.21 -8.52 6.43
C SER A 153 0.09 -7.87 7.81
N ASP A 154 1.15 -7.19 8.24
CA ASP A 154 1.06 -6.06 9.18
C ASP A 154 0.33 -4.86 8.53
N GLY A 155 -0.69 -5.14 7.71
CA GLY A 155 -1.18 -4.28 6.64
C GLY A 155 -2.33 -3.42 7.11
N ILE A 156 -2.03 -2.15 7.39
CA ILE A 156 -3.03 -1.09 7.39
C ILE A 156 -3.72 -1.11 6.03
N GLU A 157 -5.00 -1.47 5.99
CA GLU A 157 -5.79 -1.49 4.76
C GLU A 157 -6.54 -0.17 4.55
N PRO A 158 -6.70 0.30 3.30
CA PRO A 158 -7.54 1.45 3.01
C PRO A 158 -8.96 1.30 3.57
N ILE A 159 -9.47 2.36 4.21
CA ILE A 159 -10.84 2.39 4.72
C ILE A 159 -11.80 2.28 3.53
N ARG A 160 -12.71 1.31 3.58
CA ARG A 160 -13.79 1.19 2.59
C ARG A 160 -14.92 2.15 2.92
N HIS A 161 -14.95 3.31 2.26
CA HIS A 161 -16.13 4.18 2.28
C HIS A 161 -17.06 3.81 1.13
N LYS A 162 -18.31 3.47 1.44
CA LYS A 162 -19.34 3.30 0.43
C LYS A 162 -20.10 4.61 0.32
N VAL A 163 -19.97 5.28 -0.82
CA VAL A 163 -20.67 6.54 -1.09
C VAL A 163 -22.18 6.32 -0.96
N VAL A 164 -22.81 7.05 -0.04
CA VAL A 164 -24.26 7.08 0.13
C VAL A 164 -24.85 8.27 -0.63
N ARG A 165 -26.10 8.14 -1.10
CA ARG A 165 -26.81 9.26 -1.75
C ARG A 165 -26.89 10.45 -0.78
N GLY A 166 -26.23 11.56 -1.13
CA GLY A 166 -26.17 12.77 -0.31
C GLY A 166 -24.79 13.09 0.24
N GLU A 167 -23.82 12.19 0.06
CA GLU A 167 -22.40 12.44 0.29
C GLU A 167 -21.76 12.89 -1.03
N THR A 168 -20.92 13.93 -0.99
CA THR A 168 -20.12 14.42 -2.12
C THR A 168 -18.67 14.54 -1.69
#